data_AF-A0A0C3QIK2-F1
#
_entry.id   AF-A0A0C3QIK2-F1
#
_cell.length_a   1.000
_cell.length_b   1.000
_cell.length_c   1.000
_cell.angle_alpha   90.00
_cell.angle_beta   90.00
_cell.angle_gamma   90.00
#
_symmetry.space_group_name_H-M   'P 1'
#
loop_
_entity.id
_entity.type
_entity.pdbx_description
1 polymer ?
#
loop_
_entity_poly.entity_id
_entity_poly.type
_entity_poly.pdbx_seq_one_letter_code
_entity_poly.pdbx_strand_id
1 'polypeptide(L)'
;VSIPVSSEFQDWIAAEVLREEFLHTFEPLATVEEGTSTSIEPTVELLTSFIAHTAQNIAASDARTAVLKASLHHFTATFLSSKNTEIHNLTATFDGDVRKKVLTSYFLGLSTLEASIPAADVPRPASSSLFAAAAKGDASVFAIFGGQGTNEVYFDELQGLYDIYKPYVSDLITKVTKDILIPLAEQADSAGYSYYPHGLDVISWLDGSVERPPLDYFVSIPLSLPLIGLTQLVQYLVTVRIANLTPGEFRSRLQGATGHSQGLVSAVAISASDSFDSLNTNIVKAIKWLFYCGLRGQEAFPVLAVEPSIVSDAIDGGEGQPTPMLNVAGLPLSTLEAAIKKVNAHLPSNSQLGISLYNGPKIFVVTGPSRALYGLVTALRKIKAPAGSDQSKVPFSQRKAVFSMRFLAVNVPYHSHYLESATKKLCEDDLKGDELWTSKELEIAVFNTESGEDIRQQSGSIAKSLCDQIFTLPIHWAKATGFPDTATHAIDFGPGGLSGIGGLTARNLEGRGVRVLIIGEKGRNGAEVYDVANIKYEKWWERAFQPALVKTSDGKVHIDSPFSRLLGKPPIMVAGMTPTTVKAGFVSAVLSAGYHVELAGGGHYNPKALRAK
;
A
#
# COMPACT_ATOMS: atom_id res chain seq x y z
N VAL A 1 -31.95 19.34 7.16
CA VAL A 1 -30.84 19.52 8.14
C VAL A 1 -31.00 20.89 8.76
N SER A 2 -30.87 21.01 10.10
CA SER A 2 -30.99 22.30 10.81
C SER A 2 -29.67 22.60 11.51
N ILE A 3 -29.00 23.66 11.08
CA ILE A 3 -27.69 24.07 11.60
C ILE A 3 -27.91 25.17 12.64
N PRO A 4 -27.49 24.99 13.91
CA PRO A 4 -27.53 26.07 14.89
C PRO A 4 -26.51 27.15 14.52
N VAL A 5 -26.98 28.37 14.26
CA VAL A 5 -26.14 29.55 14.00
C VAL A 5 -26.32 30.59 15.09
N SER A 6 -25.36 31.50 15.24
CA SER A 6 -25.42 32.60 16.20
C SER A 6 -26.66 33.47 15.99
N SER A 7 -27.23 33.99 17.07
CA SER A 7 -28.32 34.97 17.02
C SER A 7 -27.83 36.40 16.79
N GLU A 8 -26.52 36.60 16.64
CA GLU A 8 -25.98 37.90 16.24
C GLU A 8 -26.50 38.29 14.85
N PHE A 9 -26.93 39.55 14.72
CA PHE A 9 -27.68 40.02 13.56
C PHE A 9 -26.95 39.79 12.23
N GLN A 10 -25.63 40.00 12.21
CA GLN A 10 -24.80 39.85 11.00
C GLN A 10 -24.63 38.37 10.62
N ASP A 11 -24.43 37.49 11.59
CA ASP A 11 -24.29 36.04 11.38
C ASP A 11 -25.59 35.43 10.86
N TRP A 12 -26.74 35.85 11.41
CA TRP A 12 -28.06 35.39 10.95
C TRP A 12 -28.35 35.83 9.51
N ILE A 13 -28.07 37.08 9.17
CA ILE A 13 -28.22 37.57 7.79
C ILE A 13 -27.31 36.79 6.83
N ALA A 14 -26.03 36.60 7.21
CA ALA A 14 -25.10 35.82 6.41
C ALA A 14 -25.59 34.39 6.18
N ALA A 15 -26.15 33.74 7.21
CA ALA A 15 -26.70 32.40 7.12
C ALA A 15 -27.90 32.32 6.15
N GLU A 16 -28.86 33.24 6.23
CA GLU A 16 -30.01 33.25 5.31
C GLU A 16 -29.60 33.54 3.86
N VAL A 17 -28.66 34.47 3.64
CA VAL A 17 -28.14 34.77 2.30
C VAL A 17 -27.45 33.54 1.69
N LEU A 18 -26.54 32.91 2.43
CA LEU A 18 -25.85 31.69 1.98
C LEU A 18 -26.81 30.53 1.74
N ARG A 19 -27.88 30.42 2.53
CA ARG A 19 -28.92 29.41 2.33
C ARG A 19 -29.65 29.62 1.00
N GLU A 20 -30.13 30.84 0.74
CA GLU A 20 -30.84 31.15 -0.50
C GLU A 20 -29.94 30.95 -1.73
N GLU A 21 -28.68 31.41 -1.68
CA GLU A 21 -27.69 31.20 -2.74
C GLU A 21 -27.43 29.70 -3.00
N PHE A 22 -27.34 28.90 -1.93
CA PHE A 22 -27.15 27.46 -2.03
C PHE A 22 -28.36 26.73 -2.64
N LEU A 23 -29.59 27.12 -2.27
CA LEU A 23 -30.81 26.49 -2.81
C LEU A 23 -30.93 26.61 -4.33
N HIS A 24 -30.35 27.66 -4.92
CA HIS A 24 -30.32 27.86 -6.37
C HIS A 24 -29.19 27.11 -7.08
N THR A 25 -28.18 26.63 -6.36
CA THR A 25 -26.95 26.05 -6.95
C THR A 25 -26.75 24.57 -6.61
N PHE A 26 -27.50 24.03 -5.65
CA PHE A 26 -27.35 22.64 -5.21
C PHE A 26 -27.97 21.65 -6.19
N GLU A 27 -27.13 20.78 -6.74
CA GLU A 27 -27.54 19.61 -7.52
C GLU A 27 -27.13 18.33 -6.77
N PRO A 28 -28.09 17.50 -6.29
CA PRO A 28 -27.77 16.27 -5.56
C PRO A 28 -27.30 15.15 -6.50
N LEU A 29 -26.30 14.38 -6.06
CA LEU A 29 -25.89 13.13 -6.72
C LEU A 29 -26.53 11.91 -6.06
N ALA A 30 -26.69 11.93 -4.73
CA ALA A 30 -27.35 10.84 -4.01
C ALA A 30 -28.85 10.87 -4.31
N THR A 31 -29.40 9.72 -4.67
CA THR A 31 -30.84 9.56 -4.87
C THR A 31 -31.55 9.47 -3.52
N VAL A 32 -32.67 10.18 -3.41
CA VAL A 32 -33.60 9.99 -2.29
C VAL A 32 -34.58 8.91 -2.74
N GLU A 33 -34.38 7.66 -2.31
CA GLU A 33 -35.36 6.61 -2.58
C GLU A 33 -36.64 6.87 -1.77
N GLU A 34 -37.79 7.00 -2.45
CA GLU A 34 -39.10 7.09 -1.81
C GLU A 34 -39.50 5.71 -1.22
N GLY A 35 -39.13 5.49 0.04
CA GLY A 35 -39.58 4.36 0.87
C GLY A 35 -38.47 3.67 1.65
N THR A 36 -38.62 3.59 2.99
CA THR A 36 -37.83 2.80 3.99
C THR A 36 -36.29 2.77 3.90
N SER A 37 -35.66 3.53 3.02
CA SER A 37 -34.20 3.68 2.97
C SER A 37 -33.73 4.55 4.14
N THR A 38 -33.06 3.93 5.12
CA THR A 38 -32.39 4.60 6.25
C THR A 38 -31.04 5.21 5.85
N SER A 39 -30.80 5.46 4.57
CA SER A 39 -29.50 5.94 4.09
C SER A 39 -29.24 7.37 4.57
N ILE A 40 -28.08 7.57 5.19
CA ILE A 40 -27.62 8.90 5.62
C ILE A 40 -26.96 9.67 4.47
N GLU A 41 -26.74 9.04 3.32
CA GLU A 41 -25.97 9.57 2.19
C GLU A 41 -26.50 10.92 1.69
N PRO A 42 -27.79 11.08 1.35
CA PRO A 42 -28.29 12.36 0.84
C PRO A 42 -28.16 13.49 1.88
N THR A 43 -28.29 13.15 3.17
CA THR A 43 -28.18 14.13 4.25
C THR A 43 -26.74 14.59 4.45
N VAL A 44 -25.78 13.65 4.37
CA VAL A 44 -24.35 13.95 4.48
C VAL A 44 -23.86 14.74 3.26
N GLU A 45 -24.30 14.36 2.05
CA GLU A 45 -24.01 15.11 0.83
C GLU A 45 -24.54 16.54 0.88
N LEU A 46 -25.81 16.71 1.28
CA LEU A 46 -26.43 18.04 1.39
C LEU A 46 -25.63 18.95 2.32
N LEU A 47 -25.30 18.48 3.53
CA LEU A 47 -24.61 19.30 4.53
C LEU A 47 -23.16 19.59 4.14
N THR A 48 -22.43 18.61 3.59
CA THR A 48 -21.06 18.87 3.11
C THR A 48 -21.02 19.78 1.89
N SER A 49 -22.00 19.69 0.98
CA SER A 49 -22.14 20.61 -0.15
C SER A 49 -22.43 22.03 0.32
N PHE A 50 -23.27 22.21 1.34
CA PHE A 50 -23.50 23.54 1.95
C PHE A 50 -22.24 24.10 2.63
N ILE A 51 -21.46 23.25 3.31
CA ILE A 51 -20.15 23.61 3.89
C ILE A 51 -19.20 24.09 2.79
N ALA A 52 -19.11 23.38 1.66
CA ALA A 52 -18.27 23.77 0.53
C ALA A 52 -18.74 25.09 -0.10
N HIS A 53 -20.04 25.26 -0.31
CA HIS A 53 -20.62 26.50 -0.83
C HIS A 53 -20.31 27.69 0.08
N THR A 54 -20.43 27.52 1.41
CA THR A 54 -20.08 28.55 2.38
C THR A 54 -18.59 28.89 2.32
N ALA A 55 -17.73 27.88 2.20
CA ALA A 55 -16.28 28.07 2.10
C ALA A 55 -15.86 28.85 0.85
N GLN A 56 -16.47 28.55 -0.31
CA GLN A 56 -16.24 29.28 -1.56
C GLN A 56 -16.68 30.74 -1.50
N ASN A 57 -17.65 31.06 -0.63
CA ASN A 57 -18.24 32.38 -0.48
C ASN A 57 -17.79 33.12 0.79
N ILE A 58 -16.74 32.66 1.49
CA ILE A 58 -16.35 33.22 2.79
C ILE A 58 -15.93 34.70 2.72
N ALA A 59 -15.32 35.13 1.59
CA ALA A 59 -14.98 36.52 1.25
C ALA A 59 -14.34 37.36 2.38
N ALA A 60 -13.55 36.72 3.28
CA ALA A 60 -13.00 37.35 4.49
C ALA A 60 -14.05 38.03 5.40
N SER A 61 -15.29 37.54 5.37
CA SER A 61 -16.38 37.99 6.24
C SER A 61 -16.39 37.19 7.54
N ASP A 62 -16.27 37.87 8.68
CA ASP A 62 -16.36 37.25 10.00
C ASP A 62 -17.69 36.51 10.18
N ALA A 63 -18.80 37.12 9.71
CA ALA A 63 -20.13 36.51 9.78
C ALA A 63 -20.24 35.23 8.96
N ARG A 64 -19.73 35.20 7.72
CA ARG A 64 -19.71 33.96 6.89
C ARG A 64 -18.75 32.92 7.46
N THR A 65 -17.65 33.34 8.07
CA THR A 65 -16.72 32.47 8.80
C THR A 65 -17.40 31.82 10.01
N ALA A 66 -18.21 32.56 10.75
CA ALA A 66 -19.02 32.03 11.86
C ALA A 66 -20.04 30.99 11.37
N VAL A 67 -20.69 31.21 10.22
CA VAL A 67 -21.60 30.23 9.58
C VAL A 67 -20.85 28.96 9.16
N LEU A 68 -19.65 29.07 8.57
CA LEU A 68 -18.82 27.92 8.21
C LEU A 68 -18.42 27.12 9.45
N LYS A 69 -17.95 27.80 10.51
CA LYS A 69 -17.60 27.19 11.79
C LYS A 69 -18.78 26.44 12.39
N ALA A 70 -19.96 27.08 12.43
CA ALA A 70 -21.19 26.47 12.95
C ALA A 70 -21.60 25.23 12.14
N SER A 71 -21.51 25.30 10.81
CA SER A 71 -21.85 24.19 9.91
C SER A 71 -20.92 22.99 10.08
N LEU A 72 -19.60 23.22 10.12
CA LEU A 72 -18.61 22.16 10.36
C LEU A 72 -18.70 21.60 11.78
N HIS A 73 -18.97 22.44 12.78
CA HIS A 73 -19.18 21.98 14.15
C HIS A 73 -20.42 21.09 14.23
N HIS A 74 -21.54 21.50 13.63
CA HIS A 74 -22.75 20.69 13.57
C HIS A 74 -22.53 19.37 12.82
N PHE A 75 -21.83 19.39 11.69
CA PHE A 75 -21.46 18.19 10.95
C PHE A 75 -20.62 17.23 11.80
N THR A 76 -19.55 17.76 12.40
CA THR A 76 -18.62 17.00 13.24
C THR A 76 -19.36 16.37 14.43
N ALA A 77 -20.16 17.15 15.16
CA ALA A 77 -20.92 16.65 16.30
C ALA A 77 -21.94 15.57 15.89
N THR A 78 -22.65 15.77 14.78
CA THR A 78 -23.79 14.93 14.37
C THR A 78 -23.36 13.65 13.67
N PHE A 79 -22.34 13.69 12.83
CA PHE A 79 -21.97 12.57 11.96
C PHE A 79 -20.65 11.89 12.32
N LEU A 80 -19.74 12.60 12.99
CA LEU A 80 -18.41 12.07 13.32
C LEU A 80 -18.31 11.73 14.81
N SER A 81 -18.39 12.73 15.69
CA SER A 81 -18.20 12.56 17.14
C SER A 81 -19.29 11.70 17.79
N SER A 82 -20.57 11.94 17.50
CA SER A 82 -21.68 11.13 18.07
C SER A 82 -21.62 9.65 17.66
N LYS A 83 -21.06 9.38 16.48
CA LYS A 83 -20.91 8.02 15.92
C LYS A 83 -19.55 7.42 16.21
N ASN A 84 -18.66 8.16 16.88
CA ASN A 84 -17.27 7.80 17.12
C ASN A 84 -16.57 7.31 15.84
N THR A 85 -16.62 8.12 14.78
CA THR A 85 -16.06 7.79 13.45
C THR A 85 -15.34 8.98 12.82
N GLU A 86 -14.70 8.73 11.69
CA GLU A 86 -13.97 9.69 10.86
C GLU A 86 -14.63 9.76 9.45
N ILE A 87 -14.46 10.84 8.68
CA ILE A 87 -15.18 11.04 7.40
C ILE A 87 -14.91 9.90 6.39
N HIS A 88 -13.69 9.35 6.35
CA HIS A 88 -13.36 8.24 5.45
C HIS A 88 -14.09 6.96 5.83
N ASN A 89 -14.26 6.71 7.13
CA ASN A 89 -15.02 5.56 7.64
C ASN A 89 -16.53 5.76 7.48
N LEU A 90 -17.03 6.98 7.70
CA LEU A 90 -18.43 7.34 7.48
C LEU A 90 -18.85 7.09 6.02
N THR A 91 -17.99 7.51 5.09
CA THR A 91 -18.26 7.45 3.64
C THR A 91 -17.79 6.15 2.98
N ALA A 92 -17.23 5.21 3.75
CA ALA A 92 -16.59 4.01 3.22
C ALA A 92 -17.53 3.09 2.42
N THR A 93 -18.85 3.17 2.66
CA THR A 93 -19.87 2.37 1.97
C THR A 93 -20.73 3.16 1.00
N PHE A 94 -20.46 4.47 0.84
CA PHE A 94 -21.22 5.32 -0.06
C PHE A 94 -20.91 4.97 -1.52
N ASP A 95 -21.81 5.35 -2.43
CA ASP A 95 -21.50 5.36 -3.86
C ASP A 95 -20.19 6.13 -4.14
N GLY A 96 -19.45 5.70 -5.17
CA GLY A 96 -18.13 6.22 -5.48
C GLY A 96 -18.10 7.73 -5.76
N ASP A 97 -19.08 8.23 -6.52
CA ASP A 97 -19.13 9.64 -6.91
C ASP A 97 -19.64 10.51 -5.75
N VAL A 98 -20.64 10.01 -5.01
CA VAL A 98 -21.13 10.64 -3.78
C VAL A 98 -20.02 10.74 -2.74
N ARG A 99 -19.27 9.65 -2.51
CA ARG A 99 -18.11 9.62 -1.60
C ARG A 99 -17.08 10.66 -1.99
N LYS A 100 -16.70 10.72 -3.27
CA LYS A 100 -15.74 11.70 -3.77
C LYS A 100 -16.23 13.12 -3.50
N LYS A 101 -17.47 13.45 -3.88
CA LYS A 101 -18.07 14.77 -3.66
C LYS A 101 -18.12 15.17 -2.19
N VAL A 102 -18.54 14.26 -1.31
CA VAL A 102 -18.58 14.49 0.15
C VAL A 102 -17.20 14.80 0.70
N LEU A 103 -16.18 14.00 0.34
CA LEU A 103 -14.82 14.21 0.83
C LEU A 103 -14.23 15.51 0.30
N THR A 104 -14.33 15.79 -1.00
CA THR A 104 -13.88 17.06 -1.61
C THR A 104 -14.54 18.26 -0.91
N SER A 105 -15.85 18.19 -0.67
CA SER A 105 -16.61 19.28 -0.07
C SER A 105 -16.25 19.50 1.41
N TYR A 106 -16.07 18.40 2.15
CA TYR A 106 -15.65 18.44 3.55
C TYR A 106 -14.26 19.06 3.72
N PHE A 107 -13.26 18.60 2.95
CA PHE A 107 -11.88 19.11 3.06
C PHE A 107 -11.72 20.52 2.51
N LEU A 108 -12.53 20.94 1.52
CA LEU A 108 -12.61 22.34 1.12
C LEU A 108 -13.08 23.21 2.30
N GLY A 109 -14.19 22.84 2.94
CA GLY A 109 -14.68 23.58 4.11
C GLY A 109 -13.69 23.61 5.26
N LEU A 110 -13.11 22.46 5.59
CA LEU A 110 -12.16 22.32 6.70
C LEU A 110 -10.90 23.16 6.47
N SER A 111 -10.28 23.08 5.30
CA SER A 111 -9.08 23.86 4.96
C SER A 111 -9.34 25.36 4.92
N THR A 112 -10.48 25.81 4.38
CA THR A 112 -10.86 27.22 4.41
C THR A 112 -11.02 27.72 5.85
N LEU A 113 -11.63 26.92 6.73
CA LEU A 113 -11.78 27.28 8.14
C LEU A 113 -10.42 27.30 8.86
N GLU A 114 -9.55 26.31 8.64
CA GLU A 114 -8.19 26.27 9.17
C GLU A 114 -7.37 27.52 8.83
N ALA A 115 -7.56 28.08 7.63
CA ALA A 115 -6.92 29.32 7.21
C ALA A 115 -7.53 30.59 7.82
N SER A 116 -8.75 30.50 8.36
CA SER A 116 -9.55 31.66 8.80
C SER A 116 -9.58 31.85 10.32
N ILE A 117 -9.36 30.81 11.11
CA ILE A 117 -9.47 30.86 12.58
C ILE A 117 -8.31 30.11 13.26
N PRO A 118 -8.05 30.36 14.57
CA PRO A 118 -7.05 29.61 15.32
C PRO A 118 -7.31 28.10 15.30
N ALA A 119 -6.24 27.29 15.22
CA ALA A 119 -6.32 25.84 15.10
C ALA A 119 -7.11 25.16 16.24
N ALA A 120 -7.09 25.72 17.46
CA ALA A 120 -7.82 25.20 18.62
C ALA A 120 -9.35 25.32 18.49
N ASP A 121 -9.82 26.23 17.63
CA ASP A 121 -11.24 26.51 17.42
C ASP A 121 -11.85 25.75 16.23
N VAL A 122 -11.02 25.04 15.46
CA VAL A 122 -11.47 24.23 14.31
C VAL A 122 -12.12 22.94 14.81
N PRO A 123 -13.40 22.68 14.53
CA PRO A 123 -14.09 21.48 14.97
C PRO A 123 -13.53 20.24 14.26
N ARG A 124 -13.09 19.24 15.04
CA ARG A 124 -12.55 17.97 14.53
C ARG A 124 -13.08 16.77 15.32
N PRO A 125 -13.15 15.57 14.70
CA PRO A 125 -13.37 14.34 15.44
C PRO A 125 -12.14 14.01 16.32
N ALA A 126 -12.28 12.97 17.14
CA ALA A 126 -11.13 12.41 17.86
C ALA A 126 -10.04 11.92 16.89
N SER A 127 -8.79 11.90 17.34
CA SER A 127 -7.67 11.38 16.55
C SER A 127 -7.80 9.86 16.34
N SER A 128 -7.15 9.35 15.29
CA SER A 128 -7.03 7.91 15.03
C SER A 128 -6.56 7.15 16.27
N SER A 129 -7.29 6.10 16.61
CA SER A 129 -7.01 5.23 17.75
C SER A 129 -5.64 4.54 17.60
N LEU A 130 -5.26 4.18 16.37
CA LEU A 130 -3.95 3.59 16.05
C LEU A 130 -2.81 4.53 16.42
N PHE A 131 -2.87 5.80 16.00
CA PHE A 131 -1.80 6.76 16.28
C PHE A 131 -1.78 7.17 17.76
N ALA A 132 -2.93 7.19 18.43
CA ALA A 132 -3.00 7.38 19.87
C ALA A 132 -2.37 6.21 20.64
N ALA A 133 -2.59 4.96 20.21
CA ALA A 133 -1.93 3.79 20.77
C ALA A 133 -0.42 3.79 20.50
N ALA A 134 0.00 4.19 19.30
CA ALA A 134 1.41 4.33 18.96
C ALA A 134 2.11 5.37 19.86
N ALA A 135 1.46 6.50 20.13
CA ALA A 135 1.98 7.52 21.05
C ALA A 135 2.17 7.00 22.49
N LYS A 136 1.34 6.05 22.93
CA LYS A 136 1.41 5.42 24.26
C LYS A 136 2.36 4.22 24.32
N GLY A 137 2.81 3.72 23.18
CA GLY A 137 3.60 2.48 23.08
C GLY A 137 2.76 1.19 23.04
N ASP A 138 1.43 1.29 22.95
CA ASP A 138 0.51 0.15 22.85
C ASP A 138 0.44 -0.44 21.43
N ALA A 139 0.92 0.31 20.44
CA ALA A 139 1.08 -0.14 19.06
C ALA A 139 2.47 0.25 18.52
N SER A 140 3.10 -0.67 17.80
CA SER A 140 4.35 -0.42 17.05
C SER A 140 4.02 -0.41 15.56
N VAL A 141 4.20 0.75 14.92
CA VAL A 141 3.78 1.02 13.55
C VAL A 141 5.00 1.28 12.65
N PHE A 142 5.01 0.70 11.46
CA PHE A 142 6.03 0.91 10.43
C PHE A 142 5.43 1.50 9.16
N ALA A 143 6.19 2.32 8.42
CA ALA A 143 5.78 2.78 7.10
C ALA A 143 6.47 1.98 6.01
N ILE A 144 5.72 1.59 4.97
CA ILE A 144 6.25 0.98 3.76
C ILE A 144 5.78 1.75 2.54
N PHE A 145 6.67 1.85 1.55
CA PHE A 145 6.40 2.51 0.29
C PHE A 145 6.64 1.55 -0.86
N GLY A 146 5.71 1.50 -1.82
CA GLY A 146 5.80 0.64 -2.99
C GLY A 146 6.84 1.11 -4.03
N GLY A 147 7.07 0.28 -5.04
CA GLY A 147 7.82 0.64 -6.24
C GLY A 147 6.97 0.43 -7.49
N GLN A 148 7.62 0.44 -8.65
CA GLN A 148 6.98 0.08 -9.92
C GLN A 148 6.67 -1.43 -9.99
N GLY A 149 5.71 -1.82 -10.83
CA GLY A 149 5.64 -3.22 -11.27
C GLY A 149 4.28 -3.70 -11.78
N THR A 150 3.18 -3.37 -11.09
CA THR A 150 1.87 -4.00 -11.36
C THR A 150 0.77 -3.03 -11.75
N ASN A 151 0.87 -1.76 -11.39
CA ASN A 151 -0.15 -0.75 -11.69
C ASN A 151 0.31 0.20 -12.80
N GLU A 152 -0.28 0.05 -14.00
CA GLU A 152 -0.07 0.95 -15.14
C GLU A 152 -0.83 2.28 -14.98
N VAL A 153 -1.86 2.32 -14.11
CA VAL A 153 -2.74 3.47 -13.88
C VAL A 153 -2.44 4.19 -12.57
N TYR A 154 -1.17 4.23 -12.15
CA TYR A 154 -0.75 4.90 -10.91
C TYR A 154 -1.11 6.40 -10.88
N PHE A 155 -1.24 7.05 -12.04
CA PHE A 155 -1.58 8.47 -12.14
C PHE A 155 -3.03 8.75 -11.71
N ASP A 156 -3.94 7.78 -11.87
CA ASP A 156 -5.32 7.93 -11.41
C ASP A 156 -5.41 8.01 -9.87
N GLU A 157 -4.48 7.40 -9.15
CA GLU A 157 -4.37 7.56 -7.70
C GLU A 157 -3.93 8.97 -7.34
N LEU A 158 -2.96 9.55 -8.06
CA LEU A 158 -2.57 10.95 -7.89
C LEU A 158 -3.73 11.90 -8.22
N GLN A 159 -4.49 11.64 -9.29
CA GLN A 159 -5.70 12.40 -9.59
C GLN A 159 -6.73 12.31 -8.44
N GLY A 160 -6.98 11.11 -7.92
CA GLY A 160 -7.90 10.93 -6.81
C GLY A 160 -7.49 11.72 -5.57
N LEU A 161 -6.18 11.74 -5.25
CA LEU A 161 -5.62 12.54 -4.17
C LEU A 161 -5.76 14.05 -4.46
N TYR A 162 -5.46 14.49 -5.69
CA TYR A 162 -5.60 15.88 -6.09
C TYR A 162 -7.05 16.36 -6.02
N ASP A 163 -8.00 15.60 -6.55
CA ASP A 163 -9.42 15.99 -6.60
C ASP A 163 -10.05 16.09 -5.21
N ILE A 164 -9.71 15.17 -4.31
CA ILE A 164 -10.30 15.12 -2.98
C ILE A 164 -9.63 16.12 -2.03
N TYR A 165 -8.30 16.19 -2.07
CA TYR A 165 -7.51 16.95 -1.10
C TYR A 165 -6.86 18.20 -1.70
N LYS A 166 -7.41 18.72 -2.82
CA LYS A 166 -6.88 19.86 -3.57
C LYS A 166 -6.36 21.00 -2.70
N PRO A 167 -7.08 21.47 -1.66
CA PRO A 167 -6.61 22.57 -0.82
C PRO A 167 -5.29 22.30 -0.08
N TYR A 168 -4.96 21.03 0.18
CA TYR A 168 -3.74 20.65 0.90
C TYR A 168 -2.57 20.32 -0.02
N VAL A 169 -2.84 19.94 -1.27
CA VAL A 169 -1.82 19.34 -2.15
C VAL A 169 -1.53 20.17 -3.39
N SER A 170 -2.46 21.05 -3.82
CA SER A 170 -2.35 21.81 -5.07
C SER A 170 -1.10 22.70 -5.11
N ASP A 171 -0.82 23.44 -4.04
CA ASP A 171 0.36 24.32 -3.98
C ASP A 171 1.67 23.53 -4.06
N LEU A 172 1.76 22.42 -3.34
CA LEU A 172 2.93 21.54 -3.38
C LEU A 172 3.13 20.94 -4.77
N ILE A 173 2.08 20.41 -5.39
CA ILE A 173 2.16 19.80 -6.73
C ILE A 173 2.51 20.87 -7.76
N THR A 174 1.93 22.07 -7.66
CA THR A 174 2.27 23.22 -8.53
C THR A 174 3.75 23.54 -8.39
N LYS A 175 4.25 23.66 -7.16
CA LYS A 175 5.66 23.94 -6.86
C LYS A 175 6.58 22.87 -7.44
N VAL A 176 6.30 21.59 -7.18
CA VAL A 176 7.07 20.46 -7.73
C VAL A 176 7.05 20.48 -9.26
N THR A 177 5.91 20.77 -9.86
CA THR A 177 5.77 20.79 -11.32
C THR A 177 6.57 21.92 -11.94
N LYS A 178 6.38 23.16 -11.46
CA LYS A 178 6.97 24.37 -12.06
C LYS A 178 8.44 24.56 -11.71
N ASP A 179 8.86 24.22 -10.49
CA ASP A 179 10.23 24.47 -10.03
C ASP A 179 11.17 23.30 -10.33
N ILE A 180 10.64 22.09 -10.53
CA ILE A 180 11.44 20.86 -10.70
C ILE A 180 11.13 20.15 -12.01
N LEU A 181 9.92 19.62 -12.17
CA LEU A 181 9.65 18.68 -13.26
C LEU A 181 9.74 19.32 -14.65
N ILE A 182 9.12 20.48 -14.87
CA ILE A 182 9.18 21.20 -16.15
C ILE A 182 10.62 21.62 -16.48
N PRO A 183 11.36 22.34 -15.61
CA PRO A 183 12.74 22.75 -15.91
C PRO A 183 13.67 21.56 -16.18
N LEU A 184 13.53 20.46 -15.43
CA LEU A 184 14.36 19.28 -15.62
C LEU A 184 14.04 18.54 -16.92
N ALA A 185 12.77 18.46 -17.32
CA ALA A 185 12.37 17.91 -18.62
C ALA A 185 12.95 18.74 -19.77
N GLU A 186 12.80 20.07 -19.72
CA GLU A 186 13.35 20.99 -20.74
C GLU A 186 14.89 20.90 -20.81
N GLN A 187 15.55 20.78 -19.66
CA GLN A 187 17.00 20.59 -19.60
C GLN A 187 17.41 19.24 -20.23
N ALA A 188 16.67 18.16 -19.97
CA ALA A 188 16.94 16.86 -20.54
C ALA A 188 16.72 16.85 -22.07
N ASP A 189 15.63 17.46 -22.55
CA ASP A 189 15.37 17.63 -23.98
C ASP A 189 16.50 18.44 -24.65
N SER A 190 16.94 19.53 -24.02
CA SER A 190 18.07 20.35 -24.49
C SER A 190 19.39 19.59 -24.51
N ALA A 191 19.55 18.60 -23.63
CA ALA A 191 20.70 17.70 -23.59
C ALA A 191 20.58 16.51 -24.58
N GLY A 192 19.49 16.43 -25.35
CA GLY A 192 19.27 15.43 -26.40
C GLY A 192 18.53 14.17 -25.94
N TYR A 193 17.96 14.16 -24.72
CA TYR A 193 17.12 13.05 -24.25
C TYR A 193 15.69 13.24 -24.71
N SER A 194 15.24 12.50 -25.73
CA SER A 194 13.89 12.62 -26.30
C SER A 194 12.79 11.92 -25.47
N TYR A 195 12.91 11.93 -24.14
CA TYR A 195 12.03 11.17 -23.25
C TYR A 195 10.78 11.94 -22.84
N TYR A 196 10.74 13.27 -23.04
CA TYR A 196 9.66 14.12 -22.57
C TYR A 196 8.87 14.84 -23.68
N PRO A 197 8.44 14.17 -24.78
CA PRO A 197 7.73 14.81 -25.88
C PRO A 197 6.42 15.52 -25.51
N HIS A 198 5.81 15.19 -24.36
CA HIS A 198 4.63 15.88 -23.82
C HIS A 198 4.95 16.75 -22.59
N GLY A 199 6.23 16.96 -22.28
CA GLY A 199 6.69 17.63 -21.06
C GLY A 199 6.33 16.86 -19.79
N LEU A 200 6.45 17.55 -18.65
CA LEU A 200 6.08 17.06 -17.32
C LEU A 200 5.18 18.06 -16.58
N ASP A 201 4.16 18.57 -17.26
CA ASP A 201 3.22 19.54 -16.68
C ASP A 201 2.09 18.86 -15.88
N VAL A 202 2.50 18.23 -14.76
CA VAL A 202 1.63 17.42 -13.91
C VAL A 202 0.43 18.19 -13.38
N ILE A 203 0.60 19.44 -12.96
CA ILE A 203 -0.50 20.24 -12.42
C ILE A 203 -1.58 20.50 -13.48
N SER A 204 -1.16 20.83 -14.71
CA SER A 204 -2.10 21.09 -15.81
C SER A 204 -2.83 19.82 -16.28
N TRP A 205 -2.17 18.65 -16.17
CA TRP A 205 -2.83 17.36 -16.40
C TRP A 205 -3.86 17.01 -15.33
N LEU A 206 -3.62 17.42 -14.08
CA LEU A 206 -4.50 17.16 -12.95
C LEU A 206 -5.69 18.12 -12.90
N ASP A 207 -5.51 19.39 -13.22
CA ASP A 207 -6.60 20.37 -13.24
C ASP A 207 -7.43 20.35 -14.53
N GLY A 208 -6.95 19.65 -15.57
CA GLY A 208 -7.64 19.48 -16.84
C GLY A 208 -7.46 20.65 -17.81
N SER A 209 -6.56 21.60 -17.52
CA SER A 209 -6.20 22.67 -18.45
C SER A 209 -5.41 22.18 -19.66
N VAL A 210 -4.72 21.05 -19.53
CA VAL A 210 -4.03 20.34 -20.62
C VAL A 210 -4.49 18.88 -20.65
N GLU A 211 -4.71 18.36 -21.86
CA GLU A 211 -5.09 16.95 -22.04
C GLU A 211 -3.99 16.03 -21.51
N ARG A 212 -4.40 14.96 -20.82
CA ARG A 212 -3.45 13.97 -20.30
C ARG A 212 -2.74 13.24 -21.45
N PRO A 213 -1.43 13.02 -21.34
CA PRO A 213 -0.72 12.18 -22.29
C PRO A 213 -1.24 10.72 -22.35
N PRO A 214 -0.88 9.96 -23.40
CA PRO A 214 -1.23 8.54 -23.51
C PRO A 214 -0.63 7.68 -22.39
N LEU A 215 -1.26 6.53 -22.11
CA LEU A 215 -0.82 5.59 -21.06
C LEU A 215 0.64 5.15 -21.21
N ASP A 216 1.08 4.85 -22.45
CA ASP A 216 2.46 4.43 -22.73
C ASP A 216 3.49 5.47 -22.30
N TYR A 217 3.13 6.75 -22.31
CA TYR A 217 3.98 7.82 -21.82
C TYR A 217 4.11 7.79 -20.29
N PHE A 218 2.99 7.64 -19.58
CA PHE A 218 2.98 7.51 -18.12
C PHE A 218 3.73 6.27 -17.63
N VAL A 219 3.63 5.14 -18.35
CA VAL A 219 4.30 3.88 -17.96
C VAL A 219 5.81 3.94 -18.21
N SER A 220 6.30 4.85 -19.05
CA SER A 220 7.73 5.01 -19.26
C SER A 220 8.47 5.37 -17.96
N ILE A 221 9.68 4.84 -17.79
CA ILE A 221 10.47 5.03 -16.57
C ILE A 221 10.80 6.50 -16.25
N PRO A 222 11.19 7.35 -17.22
CA PRO A 222 11.45 8.76 -16.96
C PRO A 222 10.27 9.50 -16.31
N LEU A 223 9.04 9.04 -16.53
CA LEU A 223 7.82 9.58 -15.93
C LEU A 223 7.41 8.84 -14.67
N SER A 224 7.24 7.53 -14.76
CA SER A 224 6.66 6.75 -13.67
C SER A 224 7.52 6.80 -12.40
N LEU A 225 8.85 6.89 -12.49
CA LEU A 225 9.70 6.98 -11.30
C LEU A 225 9.37 8.22 -10.44
N PRO A 226 9.53 9.45 -10.93
CA PRO A 226 9.20 10.64 -10.15
C PRO A 226 7.72 10.73 -9.81
N LEU A 227 6.81 10.34 -10.71
CA LEU A 227 5.37 10.48 -10.46
C LEU A 227 4.83 9.47 -9.44
N ILE A 228 5.34 8.25 -9.39
CA ILE A 228 5.02 7.29 -8.32
C ILE A 228 5.52 7.81 -6.98
N GLY A 229 6.73 8.38 -6.92
CA GLY A 229 7.24 9.00 -5.70
C GLY A 229 6.39 10.21 -5.26
N LEU A 230 5.92 11.02 -6.22
CA LEU A 230 5.00 12.12 -5.93
C LEU A 230 3.68 11.60 -5.35
N THR A 231 3.09 10.56 -5.95
CA THR A 231 1.87 9.93 -5.41
C THR A 231 2.07 9.46 -3.98
N GLN A 232 3.17 8.77 -3.68
CA GLN A 232 3.50 8.28 -2.34
C GLN A 232 3.60 9.40 -1.30
N LEU A 233 4.30 10.47 -1.66
CA LEU A 233 4.56 11.58 -0.77
C LEU A 233 3.33 12.48 -0.58
N VAL A 234 2.50 12.62 -1.62
CA VAL A 234 1.17 13.26 -1.51
C VAL A 234 0.23 12.42 -0.65
N GLN A 235 0.21 11.10 -0.82
CA GLN A 235 -0.54 10.18 0.03
C GLN A 235 -0.13 10.34 1.50
N TYR A 236 1.17 10.36 1.79
CA TYR A 236 1.71 10.60 3.13
C TYR A 236 1.28 11.97 3.69
N LEU A 237 1.46 13.05 2.91
CA LEU A 237 1.05 14.41 3.30
C LEU A 237 -0.44 14.46 3.67
N VAL A 238 -1.30 13.86 2.84
CA VAL A 238 -2.74 13.78 3.08
C VAL A 238 -3.02 13.04 4.39
N THR A 239 -2.39 11.89 4.64
CA THR A 239 -2.56 11.16 5.90
C THR A 239 -2.12 11.98 7.11
N VAL A 240 -1.01 12.72 7.03
CA VAL A 240 -0.54 13.63 8.09
C VAL A 240 -1.55 14.75 8.35
N ARG A 241 -2.11 15.35 7.28
CA ARG A 241 -3.15 16.38 7.38
C ARG A 241 -4.43 15.86 8.05
N ILE A 242 -4.92 14.69 7.63
CA ILE A 242 -6.11 14.06 8.21
C ILE A 242 -5.89 13.70 9.68
N ALA A 243 -4.70 13.18 10.02
CA ALA A 243 -4.33 12.88 11.40
C ALA A 243 -4.25 14.14 12.29
N ASN A 244 -4.25 15.34 11.67
CA ASN A 244 -4.08 16.62 12.33
C ASN A 244 -2.81 16.66 13.21
N LEU A 245 -1.70 16.17 12.63
CA LEU A 245 -0.38 16.17 13.24
C LEU A 245 0.59 16.95 12.33
N THR A 246 1.67 17.46 12.90
CA THR A 246 2.83 17.86 12.10
C THR A 246 3.55 16.62 11.54
N PRO A 247 4.34 16.73 10.46
CA PRO A 247 5.11 15.61 9.94
C PRO A 247 6.04 14.95 10.97
N GLY A 248 6.63 15.71 11.88
CA GLY A 248 7.50 15.23 12.96
C GLY A 248 6.74 14.50 14.05
N GLU A 249 5.57 15.02 14.46
CA GLU A 249 4.69 14.31 15.39
C GLU A 249 4.18 13.01 14.77
N PHE A 250 3.78 13.02 13.50
CA PHE A 250 3.35 11.81 12.80
C PHE A 250 4.49 10.79 12.67
N ARG A 251 5.68 11.24 12.25
CA ARG A 251 6.90 10.43 12.19
C ARG A 251 7.22 9.81 13.55
N SER A 252 7.01 10.52 14.66
CA SER A 252 7.21 9.98 16.02
C SER A 252 6.24 8.83 16.39
N ARG A 253 5.17 8.63 15.62
CA ARG A 253 4.26 7.47 15.75
C ARG A 253 4.77 6.23 15.00
N LEU A 254 5.83 6.38 14.20
CA LEU A 254 6.44 5.33 13.41
C LEU A 254 7.76 4.88 14.06
N GLN A 255 7.97 3.57 14.14
CA GLN A 255 9.20 2.97 14.67
C GLN A 255 10.29 2.79 13.59
N GLY A 256 9.90 2.91 12.33
CA GLY A 256 10.80 2.86 11.19
C GLY A 256 10.04 2.88 9.87
N ALA A 257 10.78 3.04 8.79
CA ALA A 257 10.27 3.04 7.44
C ALA A 257 11.18 2.22 6.51
N THR A 258 10.63 1.73 5.41
CA THR A 258 11.42 1.21 4.29
C THR A 258 10.61 1.37 3.01
N GLY A 259 11.22 1.13 1.86
CA GLY A 259 10.49 1.16 0.61
C GLY A 259 11.04 0.15 -0.38
N HIS A 260 10.13 -0.44 -1.14
CA HIS A 260 10.46 -1.39 -2.17
C HIS A 260 10.95 -0.63 -3.40
N SER A 261 12.18 -0.94 -3.83
CA SER A 261 12.84 -0.26 -4.94
C SER A 261 12.86 1.26 -4.72
N GLN A 262 12.31 2.04 -5.64
CA GLN A 262 12.23 3.50 -5.55
C GLN A 262 11.49 4.05 -4.32
N GLY A 263 10.61 3.26 -3.69
CA GLY A 263 9.88 3.70 -2.50
C GLY A 263 10.82 4.05 -1.33
N LEU A 264 12.06 3.55 -1.36
CA LEU A 264 13.08 3.86 -0.36
C LEU A 264 13.36 5.37 -0.27
N VAL A 265 13.26 6.10 -1.39
CA VAL A 265 13.47 7.56 -1.42
C VAL A 265 12.37 8.28 -0.63
N SER A 266 11.13 7.81 -0.74
CA SER A 266 10.00 8.33 0.06
C SER A 266 10.18 8.05 1.55
N ALA A 267 10.70 6.86 1.90
CA ALA A 267 11.03 6.52 3.29
C ALA A 267 12.12 7.44 3.89
N VAL A 268 13.16 7.78 3.10
CA VAL A 268 14.18 8.76 3.50
C VAL A 268 13.56 10.14 3.67
N ALA A 269 12.77 10.61 2.70
CA ALA A 269 12.16 11.93 2.74
C ALA A 269 11.27 12.13 3.97
N ILE A 270 10.44 11.15 4.35
CA ILE A 270 9.58 11.27 5.54
C ILE A 270 10.37 11.17 6.85
N SER A 271 11.46 10.38 6.89
CA SER A 271 12.32 10.29 8.07
C SER A 271 13.06 11.62 8.34
N ALA A 272 13.38 12.36 7.28
CA ALA A 272 14.03 13.67 7.34
C ALA A 272 13.09 14.86 7.59
N SER A 273 11.78 14.63 7.76
CA SER A 273 10.76 15.69 7.75
C SER A 273 10.11 15.91 9.10
N ASP A 274 10.06 17.16 9.56
CA ASP A 274 9.57 17.56 10.89
C ASP A 274 8.37 18.54 10.83
N SER A 275 8.48 19.63 10.06
CA SER A 275 7.38 20.55 9.76
C SER A 275 6.83 20.34 8.35
N PHE A 276 5.65 20.90 8.04
CA PHE A 276 5.12 20.89 6.67
C PHE A 276 6.07 21.55 5.66
N ASP A 277 6.80 22.60 6.05
CA ASP A 277 7.81 23.24 5.19
C ASP A 277 9.01 22.33 4.91
N SER A 278 9.50 21.64 5.94
CA SER A 278 10.59 20.67 5.78
C SER A 278 10.15 19.46 4.95
N LEU A 279 8.89 19.01 5.12
CA LEU A 279 8.31 17.96 4.30
C LEU A 279 8.23 18.38 2.84
N ASN A 280 7.68 19.56 2.54
CA ASN A 280 7.62 20.10 1.18
C ASN A 280 9.03 20.19 0.55
N THR A 281 10.02 20.62 1.33
CA THR A 281 11.43 20.66 0.90
C THR A 281 11.97 19.27 0.59
N ASN A 282 11.73 18.28 1.45
CA ASN A 282 12.18 16.91 1.26
C ASN A 282 11.43 16.20 0.11
N ILE A 283 10.18 16.55 -0.14
CA ILE A 283 9.44 16.09 -1.32
C ILE A 283 10.11 16.61 -2.58
N VAL A 284 10.42 17.90 -2.66
CA VAL A 284 11.15 18.50 -3.78
C VAL A 284 12.49 17.78 -4.03
N LYS A 285 13.27 17.50 -2.97
CA LYS A 285 14.51 16.72 -3.07
C LYS A 285 14.27 15.30 -3.60
N ALA A 286 13.26 14.60 -3.08
CA ALA A 286 12.88 13.26 -3.51
C ALA A 286 12.50 13.20 -4.98
N ILE A 287 11.65 14.13 -5.44
CA ILE A 287 11.22 14.17 -6.85
C ILE A 287 12.39 14.50 -7.77
N LYS A 288 13.27 15.44 -7.39
CA LYS A 288 14.49 15.74 -8.15
C LYS A 288 15.39 14.50 -8.28
N TRP A 289 15.59 13.77 -7.19
CA TRP A 289 16.39 12.54 -7.21
C TRP A 289 15.75 11.46 -8.09
N LEU A 290 14.44 11.23 -7.95
CA LEU A 290 13.70 10.22 -8.71
C LEU A 290 13.65 10.54 -10.20
N PHE A 291 13.56 11.82 -10.58
CA PHE A 291 13.67 12.26 -11.97
C PHE A 291 15.00 11.81 -12.57
N TYR A 292 16.13 12.10 -11.92
CA TYR A 292 17.44 11.70 -12.41
C TYR A 292 17.64 10.18 -12.37
N CYS A 293 17.08 9.49 -11.38
CA CYS A 293 17.07 8.03 -11.35
C CYS A 293 16.35 7.42 -12.57
N GLY A 294 15.23 8.02 -12.98
CA GLY A 294 14.50 7.61 -14.19
C GLY A 294 15.28 7.92 -15.46
N LEU A 295 15.81 9.14 -15.57
CA LEU A 295 16.63 9.59 -16.69
C LEU A 295 17.84 8.66 -16.91
N ARG A 296 18.64 8.43 -15.86
CA ARG A 296 19.87 7.63 -15.93
C ARG A 296 19.60 6.15 -16.09
N GLY A 297 18.51 5.63 -15.51
CA GLY A 297 18.06 4.27 -15.75
C GLY A 297 17.70 4.04 -17.22
N GLN A 298 16.92 4.96 -17.80
CA GLN A 298 16.51 4.88 -19.21
C GLN A 298 17.69 5.08 -20.18
N GLU A 299 18.64 5.96 -19.84
CA GLU A 299 19.86 6.18 -20.60
C GLU A 299 20.76 4.93 -20.60
N ALA A 300 20.92 4.28 -19.45
CA ALA A 300 21.75 3.08 -19.32
C ALA A 300 21.16 1.87 -20.06
N PHE A 301 19.83 1.79 -20.17
CA PHE A 301 19.13 0.71 -20.84
C PHE A 301 18.04 1.21 -21.80
N PRO A 302 18.38 1.51 -23.07
CA PRO A 302 17.39 2.00 -24.04
C PRO A 302 16.36 0.93 -24.39
N VAL A 303 15.14 1.36 -24.69
CA VAL A 303 14.05 0.47 -25.12
C VAL A 303 14.38 -0.12 -26.49
N LEU A 304 14.48 -1.45 -26.55
CA LEU A 304 14.68 -2.18 -27.79
C LEU A 304 13.36 -2.80 -28.25
N ALA A 305 13.07 -2.71 -29.55
CA ALA A 305 11.91 -3.37 -30.14
C ALA A 305 12.01 -4.89 -29.98
N VAL A 306 10.93 -5.51 -29.53
CA VAL A 306 10.77 -6.97 -29.45
C VAL A 306 9.97 -7.42 -30.66
N GLU A 307 10.33 -8.55 -31.26
CA GLU A 307 9.65 -9.08 -32.44
C GLU A 307 8.14 -9.32 -32.17
N PRO A 308 7.22 -8.92 -33.08
CA PRO A 308 5.79 -9.07 -32.86
C PRO A 308 5.34 -10.51 -32.56
N SER A 309 6.03 -11.51 -33.11
CA SER A 309 5.74 -12.92 -32.83
C SER A 309 6.05 -13.32 -31.38
N ILE A 310 7.11 -12.77 -30.78
CA ILE A 310 7.45 -12.98 -29.37
C ILE A 310 6.41 -12.30 -28.47
N VAL A 311 6.01 -11.08 -28.84
CA VAL A 311 4.99 -10.33 -28.11
C VAL A 311 3.66 -11.10 -28.11
N SER A 312 3.20 -11.55 -29.29
CA SER A 312 1.96 -12.33 -29.40
C SER A 312 2.03 -13.61 -28.56
N ASP A 313 3.09 -14.40 -28.68
CA ASP A 313 3.22 -15.67 -27.94
C ASP A 313 3.26 -15.46 -26.42
N ALA A 314 3.90 -14.41 -25.91
CA ALA A 314 3.93 -14.08 -24.49
C ALA A 314 2.56 -13.62 -23.96
N ILE A 315 1.81 -12.86 -24.76
CA ILE A 315 0.44 -12.45 -24.41
C ILE A 315 -0.49 -13.66 -24.43
N ASP A 316 -0.42 -14.49 -25.47
CA ASP A 316 -1.26 -15.70 -25.63
C ASP A 316 -0.98 -16.74 -24.52
N GLY A 317 0.27 -16.81 -24.03
CA GLY A 317 0.65 -17.63 -22.88
C GLY A 317 0.25 -17.06 -21.51
N GLY A 318 -0.26 -15.83 -21.46
CA GLY A 318 -0.70 -15.14 -20.26
C GLY A 318 0.43 -14.51 -19.43
N GLU A 319 1.63 -14.35 -20.00
CA GLU A 319 2.75 -13.68 -19.34
C GLU A 319 2.75 -12.15 -19.53
N GLY A 320 1.99 -11.64 -20.51
CA GLY A 320 1.90 -10.21 -20.83
C GLY A 320 3.00 -9.73 -21.78
N GLN A 321 3.04 -8.42 -22.02
CA GLN A 321 4.01 -7.81 -22.94
C GLN A 321 5.44 -7.97 -22.41
N PRO A 322 6.40 -8.49 -23.21
CA PRO A 322 7.78 -8.66 -22.76
C PRO A 322 8.47 -7.35 -22.38
N THR A 323 8.97 -7.31 -21.14
CA THR A 323 9.74 -6.21 -20.56
C THR A 323 11.00 -6.75 -19.88
N PRO A 324 11.97 -5.89 -19.49
CA PRO A 324 13.20 -6.34 -18.86
C PRO A 324 13.08 -6.81 -17.40
N MET A 325 11.85 -6.99 -16.88
CA MET A 325 11.59 -7.52 -15.54
C MET A 325 10.45 -8.55 -15.54
N LEU A 326 10.74 -9.80 -15.17
CA LEU A 326 9.79 -10.91 -15.14
C LEU A 326 9.52 -11.35 -13.69
N ASN A 327 8.29 -11.19 -13.22
CA ASN A 327 7.85 -11.76 -11.95
C ASN A 327 7.55 -13.25 -12.09
N VAL A 328 8.08 -14.07 -11.18
CA VAL A 328 7.88 -15.53 -11.08
C VAL A 328 7.39 -15.84 -9.67
N ALA A 329 6.15 -16.32 -9.54
CA ALA A 329 5.51 -16.58 -8.25
C ALA A 329 5.03 -18.04 -8.13
N GLY A 330 5.41 -18.71 -7.05
CA GLY A 330 5.07 -20.11 -6.74
C GLY A 330 6.19 -21.12 -7.01
N LEU A 331 7.33 -20.69 -7.55
CA LEU A 331 8.47 -21.55 -7.86
C LEU A 331 9.53 -21.48 -6.74
N PRO A 332 10.13 -22.60 -6.28
CA PRO A 332 11.26 -22.57 -5.36
C PRO A 332 12.49 -21.88 -5.97
N LEU A 333 13.26 -21.15 -5.15
CA LEU A 333 14.45 -20.41 -5.58
C LEU A 333 15.45 -21.30 -6.33
N SER A 334 15.79 -22.47 -5.77
CA SER A 334 16.75 -23.40 -6.37
C SER A 334 16.33 -23.89 -7.76
N THR A 335 15.03 -24.07 -7.99
CA THR A 335 14.50 -24.44 -9.31
C THR A 335 14.61 -23.29 -10.30
N LEU A 336 14.32 -22.06 -9.87
CA LEU A 336 14.44 -20.86 -10.70
C LEU A 336 15.90 -20.59 -11.08
N GLU A 337 16.82 -20.64 -10.12
CA GLU A 337 18.26 -20.47 -10.34
C GLU A 337 18.81 -21.51 -11.31
N ALA A 338 18.39 -22.77 -11.19
CA ALA A 338 18.78 -23.82 -12.13
C ALA A 338 18.27 -23.57 -13.56
N ALA A 339 17.07 -23.01 -13.71
CA ALA A 339 16.53 -22.62 -15.01
C ALA A 339 17.30 -21.43 -15.60
N ILE A 340 17.55 -20.39 -14.81
CA ILE A 340 18.35 -19.21 -15.20
C ILE A 340 19.75 -19.63 -15.63
N LYS A 341 20.44 -20.48 -14.85
CA LYS A 341 21.78 -20.98 -15.19
C LYS A 341 21.80 -21.69 -16.54
N LYS A 342 20.80 -22.53 -16.83
CA LYS A 342 20.68 -23.22 -18.12
C LYS A 342 20.46 -22.25 -19.27
N VAL A 343 19.64 -21.22 -19.08
CA VAL A 343 19.38 -20.20 -20.10
C VAL A 343 20.64 -19.34 -20.32
N ASN A 344 21.26 -18.84 -19.25
CA ASN A 344 22.48 -18.03 -19.31
C ASN A 344 23.67 -18.74 -19.96
N ALA A 345 23.75 -20.08 -19.90
CA ALA A 345 24.79 -20.84 -20.59
C ALA A 345 24.76 -20.67 -22.13
N HIS A 346 23.64 -20.19 -22.68
CA HIS A 346 23.46 -19.93 -24.11
C HIS A 346 23.44 -18.43 -24.43
N LEU A 347 23.65 -17.56 -23.45
CA LEU A 347 23.59 -16.11 -23.60
C LEU A 347 24.98 -15.48 -23.43
N PRO A 348 25.31 -14.44 -24.22
CA PRO A 348 26.50 -13.63 -23.97
C PRO A 348 26.38 -12.87 -22.65
N SER A 349 27.51 -12.40 -22.09
CA SER A 349 27.57 -11.70 -20.80
C SER A 349 26.59 -10.52 -20.71
N ASN A 350 26.49 -9.72 -21.78
CA ASN A 350 25.58 -8.57 -21.87
C ASN A 350 24.10 -8.94 -22.07
N SER A 351 23.73 -10.22 -22.05
CA SER A 351 22.34 -10.68 -22.12
C SER A 351 21.97 -11.62 -20.97
N GLN A 352 22.82 -11.78 -19.97
CA GLN A 352 22.57 -12.70 -18.86
C GLN A 352 21.45 -12.22 -17.95
N LEU A 353 20.67 -13.18 -17.47
CA LEU A 353 19.57 -12.98 -16.56
C LEU A 353 20.04 -13.13 -15.10
N GLY A 354 19.50 -12.30 -14.22
CA GLY A 354 19.74 -12.37 -12.78
C GLY A 354 18.45 -12.29 -11.99
N ILE A 355 18.42 -12.84 -10.77
CA ILE A 355 17.34 -12.56 -9.83
C ILE A 355 17.67 -11.24 -9.15
N SER A 356 16.74 -10.30 -9.21
CA SER A 356 16.95 -8.95 -8.71
C SER A 356 16.08 -8.63 -7.50
N LEU A 357 14.86 -9.17 -7.45
CA LEU A 357 13.95 -8.95 -6.32
C LEU A 357 13.58 -10.29 -5.69
N TYR A 358 13.89 -10.44 -4.41
CA TYR A 358 13.50 -11.54 -3.54
C TYR A 358 12.33 -11.08 -2.68
N ASN A 359 11.16 -10.99 -3.31
CA ASN A 359 9.95 -10.44 -2.70
C ASN A 359 9.36 -11.35 -1.62
N GLY A 360 9.55 -12.66 -1.73
CA GLY A 360 9.11 -13.62 -0.72
C GLY A 360 9.74 -15.00 -0.91
N PRO A 361 9.36 -16.01 -0.11
CA PRO A 361 9.99 -17.33 -0.15
C PRO A 361 9.90 -18.04 -1.51
N LYS A 362 8.89 -17.71 -2.31
CA LYS A 362 8.64 -18.25 -3.66
C LYS A 362 8.17 -17.17 -4.64
N ILE A 363 8.54 -15.91 -4.41
CA ILE A 363 8.14 -14.79 -5.26
C ILE A 363 9.41 -14.02 -5.61
N PHE A 364 9.79 -14.06 -6.87
CA PHE A 364 11.04 -13.49 -7.36
C PHE A 364 10.81 -12.65 -8.60
N VAL A 365 11.65 -11.67 -8.84
CA VAL A 365 11.72 -10.98 -10.12
C VAL A 365 13.07 -11.22 -10.76
N VAL A 366 13.05 -11.64 -12.02
CA VAL A 366 14.23 -11.88 -12.84
C VAL A 366 14.40 -10.71 -13.80
N THR A 367 15.60 -10.17 -13.90
CA THR A 367 15.95 -9.03 -14.76
C THR A 367 16.89 -9.42 -15.87
N GLY A 368 16.78 -8.71 -16.98
CA GLY A 368 17.64 -8.82 -18.15
C GLY A 368 16.90 -8.40 -19.42
N PRO A 369 17.52 -8.49 -20.62
CA PRO A 369 16.87 -8.08 -21.86
C PRO A 369 15.57 -8.87 -22.11
N SER A 370 14.52 -8.19 -22.56
CA SER A 370 13.17 -8.77 -22.72
C SER A 370 13.18 -10.06 -23.55
N ARG A 371 14.00 -10.13 -24.61
CA ARG A 371 14.17 -11.33 -25.44
C ARG A 371 14.80 -12.50 -24.68
N ALA A 372 15.78 -12.23 -23.82
CA ALA A 372 16.40 -13.27 -22.99
C ALA A 372 15.42 -13.77 -21.92
N LEU A 373 14.64 -12.87 -21.30
CA LEU A 373 13.58 -13.23 -20.35
C LEU A 373 12.47 -14.06 -21.00
N TYR A 374 12.09 -13.76 -22.25
CA TYR A 374 11.20 -14.62 -23.01
C TYR A 374 11.80 -16.04 -23.21
N GLY A 375 13.11 -16.14 -23.47
CA GLY A 375 13.83 -17.42 -23.46
C GLY A 375 13.64 -18.19 -22.14
N LEU A 376 13.70 -17.51 -20.99
CA LEU A 376 13.40 -18.10 -19.69
C LEU A 376 11.93 -18.53 -19.56
N VAL A 377 10.98 -17.72 -20.03
CA VAL A 377 9.55 -18.07 -20.06
C VAL A 377 9.33 -19.38 -20.81
N THR A 378 9.88 -19.52 -22.02
CA THR A 378 9.73 -20.75 -22.83
C THR A 378 10.36 -21.96 -22.14
N ALA A 379 11.48 -21.79 -21.42
CA ALA A 379 12.10 -22.86 -20.64
C ALA A 379 11.23 -23.28 -19.44
N LEU A 380 10.66 -22.31 -18.73
CA LEU A 380 9.82 -22.54 -17.55
C LEU A 380 8.44 -23.12 -17.91
N ARG A 381 7.86 -22.76 -19.06
CA ARG A 381 6.60 -23.36 -19.56
C ARG A 381 6.67 -24.89 -19.64
N LYS A 382 7.84 -25.47 -19.92
CA LYS A 382 8.05 -26.93 -20.01
C LYS A 382 7.82 -27.66 -18.69
N ILE A 383 8.07 -27.00 -17.55
CA ILE A 383 7.91 -27.58 -16.21
C ILE A 383 6.63 -27.10 -15.50
N LYS A 384 5.96 -26.09 -16.07
CA LYS A 384 4.69 -25.54 -15.57
C LYS A 384 3.53 -26.49 -15.86
N ALA A 385 2.65 -26.66 -14.89
CA ALA A 385 1.38 -27.33 -15.09
C ALA A 385 0.46 -26.48 -15.99
N PRO A 386 -0.28 -27.08 -16.95
CA PRO A 386 -1.29 -26.35 -17.72
C PRO A 386 -2.31 -25.67 -16.79
N ALA A 387 -2.75 -24.47 -17.16
CA ALA A 387 -3.76 -23.74 -16.39
C ALA A 387 -5.04 -24.59 -16.26
N GLY A 388 -5.60 -24.66 -15.05
CA GLY A 388 -6.80 -25.46 -14.77
C GLY A 388 -6.59 -26.98 -14.78
N SER A 389 -5.36 -27.49 -14.92
CA SER A 389 -5.11 -28.93 -14.85
C SER A 389 -5.37 -29.50 -13.45
N ASP A 390 -6.25 -30.49 -13.36
CA ASP A 390 -6.51 -31.22 -12.13
C ASP A 390 -5.41 -32.27 -11.87
N GLN A 391 -4.59 -32.02 -10.85
CA GLN A 391 -3.54 -32.94 -10.41
C GLN A 391 -3.90 -33.67 -9.10
N SER A 392 -5.17 -33.62 -8.66
CA SER A 392 -5.64 -34.26 -7.43
C SER A 392 -5.41 -35.78 -7.42
N LYS A 393 -5.51 -36.41 -8.60
CA LYS A 393 -5.27 -37.85 -8.82
C LYS A 393 -3.81 -38.21 -9.14
N VAL A 394 -2.92 -37.22 -9.25
CA VAL A 394 -1.49 -37.44 -9.49
C VAL A 394 -0.77 -37.44 -8.14
N PRO A 395 0.08 -38.45 -7.84
CA PRO A 395 0.90 -38.46 -6.62
C PRO A 395 1.68 -37.16 -6.47
N PHE A 396 1.74 -36.60 -5.25
CA PHE A 396 2.30 -35.27 -5.01
C PHE A 396 3.70 -35.06 -5.63
N SER A 397 4.59 -36.04 -5.52
CA SER A 397 5.96 -35.99 -6.05
C SER A 397 6.05 -36.03 -7.58
N GLN A 398 4.97 -36.41 -8.27
CA GLN A 398 4.90 -36.50 -9.74
C GLN A 398 4.10 -35.33 -10.34
N ARG A 399 3.56 -34.43 -9.50
CA ARG A 399 2.83 -33.25 -9.97
C ARG A 399 3.77 -32.28 -10.67
N LYS A 400 3.32 -31.71 -11.77
CA LYS A 400 3.96 -30.56 -12.40
C LYS A 400 3.83 -29.34 -11.49
N ALA A 401 4.84 -28.47 -11.54
CA ALA A 401 4.87 -27.27 -10.71
C ALA A 401 3.75 -26.29 -11.11
N VAL A 402 3.04 -25.76 -10.13
CA VAL A 402 2.03 -24.71 -10.32
C VAL A 402 2.64 -23.39 -9.89
N PHE A 403 2.86 -22.50 -10.85
CA PHE A 403 3.44 -21.18 -10.63
C PHE A 403 2.98 -20.23 -11.74
N SER A 404 3.05 -18.92 -11.49
CA SER A 404 2.76 -17.88 -12.47
C SER A 404 4.05 -17.17 -12.91
N MET A 405 4.01 -16.62 -14.12
CA MET A 405 5.04 -15.77 -14.68
C MET A 405 4.31 -14.57 -15.29
N ARG A 406 4.78 -13.36 -15.03
CA ARG A 406 4.20 -12.14 -15.61
C ARG A 406 5.28 -11.08 -15.77
N PHE A 407 5.39 -10.51 -16.97
CA PHE A 407 6.23 -9.35 -17.21
C PHE A 407 5.66 -8.14 -16.46
N LEU A 408 6.54 -7.39 -15.81
CA LEU A 408 6.17 -6.17 -15.08
C LEU A 408 6.15 -4.99 -16.05
N ALA A 409 5.27 -4.02 -15.83
CA ALA A 409 5.18 -2.81 -16.65
C ALA A 409 6.33 -1.83 -16.34
N VAL A 410 7.56 -2.26 -16.63
CA VAL A 410 8.82 -1.57 -16.30
C VAL A 410 9.82 -1.79 -17.43
N ASN A 411 10.28 -0.72 -18.09
CA ASN A 411 11.14 -0.81 -19.27
C ASN A 411 12.65 -0.69 -18.99
N VAL A 412 13.07 -0.70 -17.71
CA VAL A 412 14.49 -0.67 -17.28
C VAL A 412 14.75 -1.83 -16.30
N PRO A 413 15.84 -2.62 -16.46
CA PRO A 413 16.20 -3.72 -15.56
C PRO A 413 16.84 -3.20 -14.25
N TYR A 414 16.05 -2.55 -13.39
CA TYR A 414 16.52 -2.12 -12.07
C TYR A 414 17.06 -3.28 -11.24
N HIS A 415 17.94 -2.95 -10.27
CA HIS A 415 18.60 -3.92 -9.40
C HIS A 415 19.43 -4.94 -10.19
N SER A 416 20.25 -4.45 -11.12
CA SER A 416 21.09 -5.31 -11.95
C SER A 416 22.39 -4.64 -12.41
N HIS A 417 23.33 -5.48 -12.85
CA HIS A 417 24.61 -5.05 -13.40
C HIS A 417 24.47 -4.13 -14.63
N TYR A 418 23.32 -4.14 -15.31
CA TYR A 418 23.06 -3.27 -16.47
C TYR A 418 23.10 -1.78 -16.12
N LEU A 419 22.98 -1.42 -14.84
CA LEU A 419 22.91 -0.04 -14.37
C LEU A 419 24.13 0.40 -13.55
N GLU A 420 25.24 -0.37 -13.57
CA GLU A 420 26.46 -0.08 -12.78
C GLU A 420 27.04 1.32 -13.03
N SER A 421 26.87 1.87 -14.23
CA SER A 421 27.36 3.22 -14.57
C SER A 421 26.43 4.36 -14.13
N ALA A 422 25.19 4.06 -13.76
CA ALA A 422 24.16 5.07 -13.48
C ALA A 422 24.39 5.79 -12.14
N THR A 423 24.88 5.10 -11.10
CA THR A 423 25.20 5.72 -9.80
C THR A 423 26.15 6.90 -9.95
N LYS A 424 27.23 6.70 -10.71
CA LYS A 424 28.24 7.74 -10.90
C LYS A 424 27.65 8.99 -11.56
N LYS A 425 26.90 8.81 -12.67
CA LYS A 425 26.28 9.91 -13.39
C LYS A 425 25.28 10.68 -12.52
N LEU A 426 24.43 9.97 -11.77
CA LEU A 426 23.45 10.62 -10.90
C LEU A 426 24.16 11.42 -9.79
N CYS A 427 25.09 10.81 -9.06
CA CYS A 427 25.76 11.47 -7.95
C CYS A 427 26.70 12.60 -8.40
N GLU A 428 27.53 12.37 -9.42
CA GLU A 428 28.58 13.31 -9.83
C GLU A 428 28.11 14.33 -10.88
N ASP A 429 27.31 13.93 -11.86
CA ASP A 429 26.93 14.82 -12.96
C ASP A 429 25.63 15.58 -12.64
N ASP A 430 24.59 14.87 -12.20
CA ASP A 430 23.26 15.44 -11.98
C ASP A 430 23.13 16.18 -10.64
N LEU A 431 23.64 15.55 -9.57
CA LEU A 431 23.68 16.13 -8.24
C LEU A 431 24.96 16.92 -7.96
N LYS A 432 25.99 16.84 -8.82
CA LYS A 432 27.25 17.59 -8.63
C LYS A 432 27.95 17.31 -7.30
N GLY A 433 27.75 16.10 -6.75
CA GLY A 433 28.24 15.72 -5.43
C GLY A 433 27.41 16.22 -4.25
N ASP A 434 26.25 16.86 -4.49
CA ASP A 434 25.36 17.33 -3.43
C ASP A 434 24.71 16.15 -2.68
N GLU A 435 24.89 16.13 -1.36
CA GLU A 435 24.13 15.25 -0.47
C GLU A 435 22.76 15.87 -0.19
N LEU A 436 21.72 15.27 -0.78
CA LEU A 436 20.33 15.71 -0.53
C LEU A 436 19.88 15.45 0.91
N TRP A 437 20.42 14.40 1.54
CA TRP A 437 20.18 14.06 2.93
C TRP A 437 21.45 13.57 3.61
N THR A 438 21.52 13.76 4.91
CA THR A 438 22.57 13.15 5.75
C THR A 438 21.96 12.19 6.77
N SER A 439 22.74 11.20 7.23
CA SER A 439 22.28 10.23 8.23
C SER A 439 21.77 10.88 9.53
N LYS A 440 22.26 12.08 9.87
CA LYS A 440 21.86 12.84 11.07
C LYS A 440 20.49 13.51 10.93
N GLU A 441 20.02 13.74 9.71
CA GLU A 441 18.69 14.32 9.47
C GLU A 441 17.58 13.28 9.60
N LEU A 442 17.91 11.99 9.55
CA LEU A 442 16.95 10.90 9.61
C LEU A 442 16.59 10.57 11.07
N GLU A 443 15.37 10.88 11.47
CA GLU A 443 14.93 10.76 12.87
C GLU A 443 14.36 9.37 13.20
N ILE A 444 13.91 8.60 12.21
CA ILE A 444 13.48 7.20 12.37
C ILE A 444 14.33 6.26 11.50
N ALA A 445 14.38 4.98 11.89
CA ALA A 445 15.13 3.97 11.14
C ALA A 445 14.60 3.86 9.72
N VAL A 446 15.51 3.87 8.74
CA VAL A 446 15.16 3.56 7.35
C VAL A 446 15.92 2.30 6.96
N PHE A 447 15.19 1.21 6.73
CA PHE A 447 15.79 -0.10 6.52
C PHE A 447 16.27 -0.29 5.08
N ASN A 448 17.54 -0.64 4.94
CA ASN A 448 18.20 -0.98 3.68
C ASN A 448 17.50 -2.18 3.01
N THR A 449 17.29 -2.10 1.70
CA THR A 449 16.49 -3.09 0.95
C THR A 449 17.23 -4.40 0.70
N GLU A 450 18.56 -4.42 0.75
CA GLU A 450 19.39 -5.61 0.59
C GLU A 450 19.71 -6.26 1.95
N SER A 451 20.18 -5.46 2.92
CA SER A 451 20.68 -5.97 4.20
C SER A 451 19.62 -6.01 5.31
N GLY A 452 18.64 -5.10 5.28
CA GLY A 452 17.68 -4.88 6.37
C GLY A 452 18.22 -4.00 7.50
N GLU A 453 19.46 -3.51 7.40
CA GLU A 453 20.07 -2.64 8.42
C GLU A 453 19.55 -1.20 8.33
N ASP A 454 19.63 -0.47 9.44
CA ASP A 454 19.28 0.95 9.49
C ASP A 454 20.34 1.79 8.77
N ILE A 455 19.97 2.47 7.67
CA ILE A 455 20.90 3.30 6.88
C ILE A 455 21.49 4.46 7.70
N ARG A 456 20.86 4.85 8.82
CA ARG A 456 21.41 5.87 9.73
C ARG A 456 22.73 5.45 10.37
N GLN A 457 22.93 4.13 10.51
CA GLN A 457 24.12 3.54 11.11
C GLN A 457 25.22 3.27 10.08
N GLN A 458 24.91 3.41 8.79
CA GLN A 458 25.87 3.19 7.71
C GLN A 458 26.75 4.42 7.51
N SER A 459 28.05 4.20 7.27
CA SER A 459 28.98 5.25 6.91
C SER A 459 28.91 5.55 5.40
N GLY A 460 28.83 6.81 5.02
CA GLY A 460 28.93 7.25 3.62
C GLY A 460 27.79 8.15 3.19
N SER A 461 27.67 8.28 1.86
CA SER A 461 26.65 9.09 1.18
C SER A 461 25.29 8.39 1.19
N ILE A 462 24.24 9.09 1.64
CA ILE A 462 22.87 8.59 1.53
C ILE A 462 22.46 8.57 0.05
N ALA A 463 22.83 9.59 -0.72
CA ALA A 463 22.52 9.64 -2.15
C ALA A 463 23.11 8.44 -2.90
N LYS A 464 24.38 8.10 -2.65
CA LYS A 464 25.02 6.91 -3.22
C LYS A 464 24.38 5.62 -2.75
N SER A 465 24.04 5.52 -1.46
CA SER A 465 23.36 4.34 -0.89
C SER A 465 22.01 4.10 -1.56
N LEU A 466 21.23 5.16 -1.82
CA LEU A 466 19.98 5.08 -2.58
C LEU A 466 20.22 4.62 -4.03
N CYS A 467 21.24 5.17 -4.69
CA CYS A 467 21.60 4.77 -6.06
C CYS A 467 21.96 3.29 -6.13
N ASP A 468 22.84 2.82 -5.25
CA ASP A 468 23.27 1.41 -5.26
C ASP A 468 22.09 0.47 -4.98
N GLN A 469 21.24 0.80 -4.00
CA GLN A 469 20.05 0.00 -3.66
C GLN A 469 18.98 -0.06 -4.75
N ILE A 470 18.94 0.92 -5.67
CA ILE A 470 17.92 0.99 -6.73
C ILE A 470 18.49 0.53 -8.08
N PHE A 471 19.70 0.95 -8.43
CA PHE A 471 20.30 0.61 -9.71
C PHE A 471 20.85 -0.82 -9.74
N THR A 472 21.61 -1.24 -8.74
CA THR A 472 22.47 -2.43 -8.86
C THR A 472 22.15 -3.53 -7.85
N LEU A 473 21.98 -3.19 -6.58
CA LEU A 473 21.82 -4.19 -5.51
C LEU A 473 20.44 -4.85 -5.56
N PRO A 474 20.36 -6.16 -5.23
CA PRO A 474 19.10 -6.87 -5.18
C PRO A 474 18.27 -6.46 -3.95
N ILE A 475 16.95 -6.61 -4.06
CA ILE A 475 16.04 -6.44 -2.91
C ILE A 475 15.85 -7.77 -2.20
N HIS A 476 16.06 -7.79 -0.89
CA HIS A 476 15.64 -8.87 0.00
C HIS A 476 14.51 -8.39 0.90
N TRP A 477 13.27 -8.42 0.37
CA TRP A 477 12.14 -7.75 1.02
C TRP A 477 11.82 -8.32 2.41
N ALA A 478 12.00 -9.62 2.63
CA ALA A 478 11.84 -10.24 3.93
C ALA A 478 12.86 -9.76 4.98
N LYS A 479 14.05 -9.29 4.56
CA LYS A 479 15.04 -8.67 5.46
C LYS A 479 14.66 -7.23 5.75
N ALA A 480 14.34 -6.45 4.72
CA ALA A 480 13.92 -5.05 4.85
C ALA A 480 12.65 -4.87 5.69
N THR A 481 11.74 -5.86 5.66
CA THR A 481 10.53 -5.93 6.48
C THR A 481 10.64 -6.91 7.64
N GLY A 482 11.87 -7.25 8.04
CA GLY A 482 12.18 -8.06 9.23
C GLY A 482 11.91 -7.30 10.54
N PHE A 483 10.70 -6.76 10.67
CA PHE A 483 10.30 -5.93 11.80
C PHE A 483 10.44 -6.68 13.13
N PRO A 484 10.74 -5.98 14.23
CA PRO A 484 10.93 -6.59 15.53
C PRO A 484 9.66 -7.30 16.02
N ASP A 485 9.82 -8.16 17.03
CA ASP A 485 8.73 -8.89 17.70
C ASP A 485 7.72 -7.99 18.46
N THR A 486 7.98 -6.69 18.51
CA THR A 486 7.05 -5.68 19.02
C THR A 486 6.15 -5.11 17.92
N ALA A 487 6.47 -5.33 16.64
CA ALA A 487 5.72 -4.79 15.51
C ALA A 487 4.27 -5.27 15.54
N THR A 488 3.34 -4.33 15.35
CA THR A 488 1.90 -4.61 15.34
C THR A 488 1.26 -4.21 14.04
N HIS A 489 1.76 -3.16 13.39
CA HIS A 489 1.18 -2.59 12.19
C HIS A 489 2.26 -2.18 11.19
N ALA A 490 1.92 -2.27 9.90
CA ALA A 490 2.65 -1.61 8.82
C ALA A 490 1.66 -0.85 7.93
N ILE A 491 2.02 0.34 7.48
CA ILE A 491 1.17 1.21 6.67
C ILE A 491 1.79 1.36 5.28
N ASP A 492 1.07 0.92 4.25
CA ASP A 492 1.45 1.09 2.86
C ASP A 492 0.94 2.42 2.30
N PHE A 493 1.88 3.28 1.95
CA PHE A 493 1.68 4.54 1.25
C PHE A 493 1.99 4.45 -0.26
N GLY A 494 2.37 3.26 -0.73
CA GLY A 494 2.60 2.96 -2.14
C GLY A 494 1.32 2.93 -2.97
N PRO A 495 1.42 3.19 -4.29
CA PRO A 495 0.30 2.99 -5.18
C PRO A 495 0.02 1.51 -5.46
N GLY A 496 -1.15 1.22 -6.02
CA GLY A 496 -1.55 -0.10 -6.51
C GLY A 496 -2.47 -0.88 -5.56
N GLY A 497 -2.86 -0.30 -4.42
CA GLY A 497 -3.77 -0.92 -3.46
C GLY A 497 -3.33 -2.35 -3.06
N LEU A 498 -4.25 -3.31 -3.12
CA LEU A 498 -4.03 -4.73 -2.84
C LEU A 498 -3.04 -5.40 -3.80
N SER A 499 -2.84 -4.82 -4.99
CA SER A 499 -1.84 -5.27 -5.97
C SER A 499 -0.47 -4.60 -5.74
N GLY A 500 -0.38 -3.64 -4.83
CA GLY A 500 0.83 -2.97 -4.39
C GLY A 500 1.64 -3.77 -3.36
N ILE A 501 2.62 -3.11 -2.75
CA ILE A 501 3.58 -3.77 -1.84
C ILE A 501 2.94 -4.20 -0.53
N GLY A 502 1.88 -3.52 -0.07
CA GLY A 502 1.17 -3.86 1.15
C GLY A 502 0.56 -5.25 1.12
N GLY A 503 -0.11 -5.62 0.03
CA GLY A 503 -0.69 -6.96 -0.13
C GLY A 503 0.38 -8.07 -0.16
N LEU A 504 1.55 -7.79 -0.74
CA LEU A 504 2.69 -8.70 -0.72
C LEU A 504 3.29 -8.84 0.68
N THR A 505 3.47 -7.72 1.37
CA THR A 505 4.02 -7.67 2.73
C THR A 505 3.09 -8.37 3.73
N ALA A 506 1.78 -8.19 3.60
CA ALA A 506 0.78 -8.86 4.42
C ALA A 506 0.91 -10.40 4.33
N ARG A 507 1.11 -10.93 3.12
CA ARG A 507 1.32 -12.38 2.92
C ARG A 507 2.63 -12.87 3.53
N ASN A 508 3.70 -12.08 3.44
CA ASN A 508 4.98 -12.45 4.04
C ASN A 508 4.94 -12.45 5.58
N LEU A 509 4.13 -11.58 6.17
CA LEU A 509 3.99 -11.42 7.62
C LEU A 509 2.80 -12.22 8.20
N GLU A 510 2.18 -13.09 7.41
CA GLU A 510 1.05 -13.89 7.88
C GLU A 510 1.46 -14.75 9.09
N GLY A 511 0.67 -14.68 10.16
CA GLY A 511 0.94 -15.40 11.41
C GLY A 511 1.96 -14.74 12.34
N ARG A 512 2.58 -13.62 11.96
CA ARG A 512 3.50 -12.82 12.81
C ARG A 512 2.79 -11.77 13.67
N GLY A 513 1.47 -11.63 13.56
CA GLY A 513 0.69 -10.64 14.32
C GLY A 513 0.87 -9.18 13.85
N VAL A 514 1.42 -8.98 12.64
CA VAL A 514 1.56 -7.64 12.04
C VAL A 514 0.41 -7.40 11.06
N ARG A 515 -0.38 -6.36 11.33
CA ARG A 515 -1.48 -5.94 10.47
C ARG A 515 -1.00 -4.93 9.43
N VAL A 516 -1.16 -5.23 8.15
CA VAL A 516 -0.81 -4.30 7.07
C VAL A 516 -2.04 -3.50 6.65
N LEU A 517 -1.96 -2.17 6.77
CA LEU A 517 -2.98 -1.22 6.36
C LEU A 517 -2.57 -0.59 5.02
N ILE A 518 -3.47 -0.59 4.03
CA ILE A 518 -3.17 -0.09 2.68
C ILE A 518 -4.03 1.15 2.43
N ILE A 519 -3.44 2.34 2.48
CA ILE A 519 -4.23 3.59 2.43
C ILE A 519 -4.80 3.83 1.02
N GLY A 520 -4.10 3.39 -0.02
CA GLY A 520 -4.58 3.48 -1.41
C GLY A 520 -5.82 2.62 -1.72
N GLU A 521 -6.26 1.76 -0.80
CA GLU A 521 -7.45 0.93 -0.99
C GLU A 521 -8.76 1.72 -0.87
N LYS A 522 -9.77 1.31 -1.66
CA LYS A 522 -11.10 1.91 -1.60
C LYS A 522 -11.92 1.34 -0.44
N GLY A 523 -12.93 2.10 -0.01
CA GLY A 523 -13.86 1.69 1.03
C GLY A 523 -13.23 1.52 2.40
N ARG A 524 -13.70 0.49 3.13
CA ARG A 524 -13.39 0.28 4.56
C ARG A 524 -11.92 -0.06 4.84
N ASN A 525 -11.24 -0.74 3.91
CA ASN A 525 -9.87 -1.19 4.13
C ASN A 525 -8.89 0.00 4.16
N GLY A 526 -9.03 0.95 3.23
CA GLY A 526 -8.21 2.18 3.24
C GLY A 526 -8.59 3.18 4.32
N ALA A 527 -9.84 3.14 4.80
CA ALA A 527 -10.30 4.02 5.88
C ALA A 527 -9.83 3.61 7.28
N GLU A 528 -9.35 2.38 7.46
CA GLU A 528 -9.05 1.82 8.78
C GLU A 528 -7.93 2.56 9.52
N VAL A 529 -6.95 3.11 8.80
CA VAL A 529 -5.87 3.92 9.40
C VAL A 529 -6.41 5.16 10.15
N TYR A 530 -7.60 5.62 9.78
CA TYR A 530 -8.29 6.78 10.35
C TYR A 530 -9.34 6.41 11.41
N ASP A 531 -9.49 5.12 11.77
CA ASP A 531 -10.51 4.68 12.74
C ASP A 531 -10.22 5.25 14.14
N VAL A 532 -11.21 5.95 14.70
CA VAL A 532 -11.12 6.62 16.00
C VAL A 532 -11.62 5.74 17.16
N ALA A 533 -12.30 4.63 16.85
CA ALA A 533 -12.97 3.78 17.81
C ALA A 533 -12.21 2.48 18.09
N ASN A 534 -11.77 1.78 17.04
CA ASN A 534 -11.26 0.42 17.16
C ASN A 534 -9.92 0.23 16.45
N ILE A 535 -8.97 -0.39 17.16
CA ILE A 535 -7.73 -0.89 16.58
C ILE A 535 -7.88 -2.39 16.40
N LYS A 536 -7.67 -2.86 15.17
CA LYS A 536 -7.66 -4.30 14.87
C LYS A 536 -6.22 -4.80 14.93
N TYR A 537 -6.00 -5.96 15.54
CA TYR A 537 -4.69 -6.59 15.62
C TYR A 537 -4.73 -7.95 14.93
N GLU A 538 -3.63 -8.32 14.26
CA GLU A 538 -3.46 -9.67 13.74
C GLU A 538 -2.99 -10.62 14.84
N LYS A 539 -3.37 -11.89 14.70
CA LYS A 539 -2.98 -12.92 15.67
C LYS A 539 -1.60 -13.45 15.37
N TRP A 540 -0.67 -13.33 16.32
CA TRP A 540 0.61 -14.04 16.23
C TRP A 540 0.42 -15.52 16.56
N TRP A 541 0.54 -16.39 15.56
CA TRP A 541 0.23 -17.82 15.68
C TRP A 541 1.12 -18.55 16.67
N GLU A 542 2.43 -18.30 16.64
CA GLU A 542 3.38 -18.88 17.59
C GLU A 542 2.99 -18.61 19.04
N ARG A 543 2.59 -17.37 19.39
CA ARG A 543 2.15 -17.01 20.75
C ARG A 543 0.74 -17.53 21.05
N ALA A 544 -0.17 -17.41 20.09
CA ALA A 544 -1.58 -17.75 20.26
C ALA A 544 -1.88 -19.25 20.34
N PHE A 545 -1.07 -20.05 19.66
CA PHE A 545 -1.23 -21.50 19.56
C PHE A 545 -0.03 -22.24 20.16
N GLN A 546 0.78 -21.55 20.98
CA GLN A 546 1.87 -22.16 21.72
C GLN A 546 1.32 -23.28 22.60
N PRO A 547 1.84 -24.51 22.49
CA PRO A 547 1.52 -25.56 23.45
C PRO A 547 1.99 -25.13 24.84
N ALA A 548 1.10 -25.18 25.82
CA ALA A 548 1.42 -24.88 27.21
C ALA A 548 1.16 -26.10 28.10
N LEU A 549 1.52 -26.00 29.38
CA LEU A 549 1.18 -26.99 30.39
C LEU A 549 0.13 -26.40 31.33
N VAL A 550 -0.91 -27.18 31.64
CA VAL A 550 -1.93 -26.82 32.63
C VAL A 550 -2.06 -27.94 33.65
N LYS A 551 -2.18 -27.56 34.92
CA LYS A 551 -2.42 -28.51 36.02
C LYS A 551 -3.89 -28.45 36.43
N THR A 552 -4.58 -29.57 36.36
CA THR A 552 -5.98 -29.69 36.77
C THR A 552 -6.11 -29.90 38.28
N SER A 553 -7.34 -29.80 38.80
CA SER A 553 -7.62 -29.94 40.24
C SER A 553 -7.27 -31.31 40.82
N ASP A 554 -7.20 -32.35 39.98
CA ASP A 554 -6.73 -33.70 40.34
C ASP A 554 -5.19 -33.80 40.46
N GLY A 555 -4.48 -32.69 40.23
CA GLY A 555 -3.04 -32.61 40.34
C GLY A 555 -2.28 -33.11 39.11
N LYS A 556 -2.97 -33.56 38.05
CA LYS A 556 -2.32 -34.03 36.82
C LYS A 556 -1.96 -32.86 35.91
N VAL A 557 -0.85 -33.03 35.20
CA VAL A 557 -0.37 -32.07 34.20
C VAL A 557 -0.85 -32.51 32.83
N HIS A 558 -1.43 -31.57 32.09
CA HIS A 558 -1.95 -31.76 30.75
C HIS A 558 -1.28 -30.79 29.77
N ILE A 559 -1.20 -31.21 28.50
CA ILE A 559 -0.83 -30.29 27.42
C ILE A 559 -2.06 -29.44 27.12
N ASP A 560 -1.90 -28.13 27.23
CA ASP A 560 -2.92 -27.14 26.95
C ASP A 560 -2.87 -26.72 25.47
N SER A 561 -3.97 -27.00 24.77
CA SER A 561 -4.17 -26.65 23.37
C SER A 561 -5.67 -26.44 23.11
N PRO A 562 -6.06 -25.82 21.99
CA PRO A 562 -7.48 -25.71 21.63
C PRO A 562 -8.22 -27.06 21.63
N PHE A 563 -7.54 -28.14 21.22
CA PHE A 563 -8.10 -29.49 21.19
C PHE A 563 -8.28 -30.08 22.60
N SER A 564 -7.30 -29.94 23.49
CA SER A 564 -7.41 -30.50 24.84
C SER A 564 -8.37 -29.73 25.73
N ARG A 565 -8.47 -28.40 25.56
CA ARG A 565 -9.50 -27.56 26.21
C ARG A 565 -10.91 -27.99 25.81
N LEU A 566 -11.13 -28.32 24.53
CA LEU A 566 -12.43 -28.75 24.04
C LEU A 566 -12.84 -30.12 24.58
N LEU A 567 -11.92 -31.10 24.57
CA LEU A 567 -12.26 -32.49 24.90
C LEU A 567 -12.00 -32.88 26.36
N GLY A 568 -11.26 -32.07 27.13
CA GLY A 568 -10.79 -32.43 28.46
C GLY A 568 -9.85 -33.66 28.45
N LYS A 569 -9.18 -33.91 27.32
CA LYS A 569 -8.33 -35.08 27.07
C LYS A 569 -7.00 -34.66 26.43
N PRO A 570 -5.93 -35.48 26.50
CA PRO A 570 -4.67 -35.20 25.81
C PRO A 570 -4.90 -34.92 24.31
N PRO A 571 -4.07 -34.06 23.68
CA PRO A 571 -4.22 -33.68 22.27
C PRO A 571 -3.71 -34.76 21.29
N ILE A 572 -4.10 -36.01 21.54
CA ILE A 572 -3.79 -37.19 20.77
C ILE A 572 -5.08 -38.00 20.68
N MET A 573 -5.43 -38.44 19.47
CA MET A 573 -6.61 -39.26 19.23
C MET A 573 -6.32 -40.47 18.35
N VAL A 574 -7.13 -41.51 18.52
CA VAL A 574 -7.15 -42.68 17.63
C VAL A 574 -8.26 -42.48 16.59
N ALA A 575 -7.86 -42.33 15.33
CA ALA A 575 -8.79 -42.09 14.22
C ALA A 575 -9.70 -43.29 13.94
N GLY A 576 -10.85 -43.02 13.29
CA GLY A 576 -11.76 -44.04 12.79
C GLY A 576 -11.13 -44.85 11.66
N MET A 577 -10.78 -46.11 11.92
CA MET A 577 -10.11 -46.99 10.97
C MET A 577 -10.91 -48.27 10.77
N THR A 578 -11.33 -48.54 9.55
CA THR A 578 -11.79 -49.89 9.17
C THR A 578 -10.55 -50.72 8.79
N PRO A 579 -10.26 -51.87 9.43
CA PRO A 579 -11.11 -52.62 10.36
C PRO A 579 -10.84 -52.37 11.86
N THR A 580 -9.77 -51.65 12.22
CA THR A 580 -9.22 -51.61 13.60
C THR A 580 -10.18 -51.07 14.65
N THR A 581 -10.84 -49.92 14.41
CA THR A 581 -11.72 -49.27 15.39
C THR A 581 -13.19 -49.62 15.20
N VAL A 582 -13.51 -50.73 14.52
CA VAL A 582 -14.88 -51.29 14.41
C VAL A 582 -15.27 -52.06 15.69
N LYS A 583 -14.27 -52.60 16.42
CA LYS A 583 -14.50 -53.41 17.62
C LYS A 583 -14.66 -52.53 18.85
N ALA A 584 -15.83 -52.59 19.48
CA ALA A 584 -16.16 -51.88 20.73
C ALA A 584 -15.10 -52.06 21.83
N GLY A 585 -14.55 -53.27 21.99
CA GLY A 585 -13.53 -53.54 23.01
C GLY A 585 -12.27 -52.69 22.86
N PHE A 586 -11.79 -52.46 21.62
CA PHE A 586 -10.62 -51.61 21.38
C PHE A 586 -10.93 -50.14 21.67
N VAL A 587 -12.08 -49.64 21.16
CA VAL A 587 -12.55 -48.28 21.40
C VAL A 587 -12.71 -48.02 22.90
N SER A 588 -13.34 -48.94 23.63
CA SER A 588 -13.51 -48.87 25.09
C SER A 588 -12.18 -48.85 25.83
N ALA A 589 -11.19 -49.66 25.41
CA ALA A 589 -9.86 -49.65 25.99
C ALA A 589 -9.15 -48.30 25.83
N VAL A 590 -9.25 -47.67 24.65
CA VAL A 590 -8.66 -46.34 24.40
C VAL A 590 -9.35 -45.24 25.22
N LEU A 591 -10.69 -45.26 25.30
CA LEU A 591 -11.44 -44.34 26.16
C LEU A 591 -11.06 -44.48 27.64
N SER A 592 -10.90 -45.72 28.11
CA SER A 592 -10.49 -46.04 29.47
C SER A 592 -9.06 -45.60 29.77
N ALA A 593 -8.17 -45.65 28.78
CA ALA A 593 -6.82 -45.10 28.85
C ALA A 593 -6.79 -43.55 28.88
N GLY A 594 -7.94 -42.89 28.69
CA GLY A 594 -8.07 -41.43 28.79
C GLY A 594 -7.96 -40.68 27.46
N TYR A 595 -7.84 -41.37 26.33
CA TYR A 595 -7.69 -40.76 25.00
C TYR A 595 -9.03 -40.67 24.25
N HIS A 596 -9.10 -39.77 23.27
CA HIS A 596 -10.23 -39.71 22.35
C HIS A 596 -10.07 -40.76 21.24
N VAL A 597 -11.18 -41.37 20.81
CA VAL A 597 -11.20 -42.38 19.76
C VAL A 597 -12.54 -42.36 19.02
N GLU A 598 -12.49 -42.62 17.71
CA GLU A 598 -13.67 -42.73 16.85
C GLU A 598 -14.02 -44.20 16.57
N LEU A 599 -15.30 -44.55 16.75
CA LEU A 599 -15.84 -45.85 16.34
C LEU A 599 -16.02 -45.86 14.81
N ALA A 600 -15.37 -46.80 14.11
CA ALA A 600 -15.42 -46.87 12.65
C ALA A 600 -16.78 -47.38 12.14
N GLY A 601 -17.57 -46.48 11.57
CA GLY A 601 -18.87 -46.81 10.97
C GLY A 601 -18.82 -47.77 9.78
N GLY A 602 -17.70 -47.82 9.04
CA GLY A 602 -17.56 -48.64 7.82
C GLY A 602 -17.71 -50.15 8.04
N GLY A 603 -17.54 -50.64 9.27
CA GLY A 603 -17.77 -52.04 9.63
C GLY A 603 -19.20 -52.36 10.09
N HIS A 604 -20.11 -51.38 10.10
CA HIS A 604 -21.49 -51.54 10.57
C HIS A 604 -22.48 -51.31 9.42
N TYR A 605 -23.10 -52.40 8.96
CA TYR A 605 -23.96 -52.41 7.78
C TYR A 605 -25.41 -51.97 8.04
N ASN A 606 -25.81 -51.82 9.31
CA ASN A 606 -27.13 -51.30 9.69
C ASN A 606 -27.13 -50.70 11.11
N PRO A 607 -28.17 -49.92 11.49
CA PRO A 607 -28.27 -49.34 12.82
C PRO A 607 -28.29 -50.35 13.96
N LYS A 608 -28.81 -51.57 13.73
CA LYS A 608 -28.85 -52.64 14.75
C LYS A 608 -27.45 -53.14 15.08
N ALA A 609 -26.59 -53.31 14.08
CA ALA A 609 -25.21 -53.77 14.23
C ALA A 609 -24.34 -52.71 14.92
N LEU A 610 -24.59 -51.42 14.65
CA LEU A 610 -23.93 -50.30 15.34
C LEU A 610 -24.33 -50.21 16.81
N ARG A 611 -25.65 -50.26 17.11
CA ARG A 611 -26.16 -50.19 18.50
C ARG A 611 -25.80 -51.40 19.36
N ALA A 612 -25.40 -52.51 18.74
CA ALA A 612 -24.95 -53.71 19.45
C ALA A 612 -23.46 -53.64 19.85
N LYS A 613 -22.75 -52.56 19.49
CA LYS A 613 -21.41 -52.22 19.95
C LYS A 613 -21.49 -51.25 21.11
#